data_AF-A0A945LZJ0-F1
#
_entry.id   AF-A0A945LZJ0-F1
#
_cell.length_a   1.000
_cell.length_b   1.000
_cell.length_c   1.000
_cell.angle_alpha   90.00
_cell.angle_beta   90.00
_cell.angle_gamma   90.00
#
_symmetry.space_group_name_H-M   'P 1'
#
loop_
_entity.id
_entity.type
_entity.pdbx_description
1 polymer ?
#
loop_
_entity_poly.entity_id
_entity_poly.type
_entity_poly.pdbx_seq_one_letter_code
_entity_poly.pdbx_strand_id
1 'polypeptide(L)'
;MFEGKRQQSSRFCLILIKPSHYDDDGYVIQWARSAIPSNTLATLYALAMDSHQRNLLGIDTDIDIDAHDETNTHINPSRIIRRIRRAGGRGMVCFVGVQSNQFPHTLDLARPLREAGIQVCIGG
;
A
#
# COMPACT_ATOMS: atom_id res chain seq x y z
N MET A 1 2.96 -27.13 34.43
CA MET A 1 2.69 -27.19 32.98
C MET A 1 1.84 -25.97 32.66
N PHE A 2 2.45 -24.92 32.09
CA PHE A 2 1.71 -23.73 31.67
C PHE A 2 1.41 -23.88 30.19
N GLU A 3 0.14 -24.09 29.89
CA GLU A 3 -0.37 -24.18 28.53
C GLU A 3 -0.34 -22.76 27.94
N GLY A 4 0.72 -22.48 27.19
CA GLY A 4 0.88 -21.20 26.49
C GLY A 4 -0.29 -21.02 25.54
N LYS A 5 -1.11 -19.98 25.77
CA LYS A 5 -2.10 -19.52 24.80
C LYS A 5 -1.41 -19.42 23.44
N ARG A 6 -1.95 -20.10 22.42
CA ARG A 6 -1.54 -19.86 21.02
C ARG A 6 -1.66 -18.36 20.78
N GLN A 7 -0.53 -17.67 20.67
CA GLN A 7 -0.50 -16.26 20.32
C GLN A 7 -1.16 -16.14 18.94
N GLN A 8 -2.28 -15.45 18.86
CA GLN A 8 -3.03 -15.36 17.62
C GLN A 8 -2.24 -14.45 16.68
N SER A 9 -1.71 -15.01 15.58
CA SER A 9 -0.93 -14.25 14.61
C SER A 9 -1.74 -13.06 14.10
N SER A 10 -1.13 -11.90 14.19
CA SER A 10 -1.71 -10.62 13.80
C SER A 10 -1.24 -10.24 12.40
N ARG A 11 -2.08 -9.57 11.61
CA ARG A 11 -1.74 -9.19 10.23
C ARG A 11 -1.47 -7.69 10.17
N PHE A 12 -0.35 -7.30 9.59
CA PHE A 12 -0.05 -5.91 9.23
C PHE A 12 -0.20 -5.74 7.72
N CYS A 13 -1.19 -4.98 7.28
CA CYS A 13 -1.41 -4.71 5.86
C CYS A 13 -0.47 -3.60 5.37
N LEU A 14 0.46 -3.93 4.47
CA LEU A 14 1.30 -2.97 3.77
C LEU A 14 0.83 -2.84 2.32
N ILE A 15 0.17 -1.73 2.00
CA ILE A 15 -0.29 -1.44 0.64
C ILE A 15 0.73 -0.52 -0.04
N LEU A 16 1.32 -0.95 -1.15
CA LEU A 16 2.22 -0.17 -1.98
C LEU A 16 1.46 0.28 -3.23
N ILE A 17 1.47 1.58 -3.54
CA ILE A 17 0.73 2.14 -4.68
C ILE A 17 1.69 3.00 -5.49
N LYS A 18 1.89 2.67 -6.76
CA LYS A 18 2.47 3.61 -7.72
C LYS A 18 1.32 4.41 -8.33
N PRO A 19 1.14 5.69 -7.97
CA PRO A 19 0.04 6.48 -8.46
C PRO A 19 0.19 6.78 -9.96
N SER A 20 -0.92 7.09 -10.60
CA SER A 20 -0.94 7.76 -11.89
C SER A 20 -1.08 9.28 -11.69
N HIS A 21 -1.40 10.00 -12.74
CA HIS A 21 -1.65 11.43 -12.71
C HIS A 21 -2.91 11.77 -13.50
N TYR A 22 -3.37 13.00 -13.29
CA TYR A 22 -4.47 13.56 -14.06
C TYR A 22 -4.03 13.93 -15.47
N ASP A 23 -4.92 13.74 -16.45
CA ASP A 23 -4.85 14.41 -17.74
C ASP A 23 -5.34 15.86 -17.63
N ASP A 24 -5.36 16.57 -18.76
CA ASP A 24 -5.75 17.98 -18.82
C ASP A 24 -7.22 18.23 -18.44
N ASP A 25 -8.07 17.21 -18.51
CA ASP A 25 -9.49 17.26 -18.13
C ASP A 25 -9.73 16.81 -16.67
N GLY A 26 -8.68 16.42 -15.95
CA GLY A 26 -8.75 15.99 -14.55
C GLY A 26 -9.06 14.51 -14.33
N TYR A 27 -8.98 13.67 -15.37
CA TYR A 27 -9.17 12.22 -15.25
C TYR A 27 -7.86 11.50 -14.98
N VAL A 28 -7.91 10.43 -14.20
CA VAL A 28 -6.73 9.59 -13.91
C VAL A 28 -6.36 8.80 -15.16
N ILE A 29 -5.12 8.95 -15.62
CA ILE A 29 -4.63 8.23 -16.80
C ILE A 29 -4.41 6.75 -16.47
N GLN A 30 -5.06 5.87 -17.20
CA GLN A 30 -4.86 4.41 -17.12
C GLN A 30 -4.70 3.82 -18.52
N TRP A 31 -3.88 2.78 -18.62
CA TRP A 31 -3.57 2.09 -19.86
C TRP A 31 -4.12 0.67 -19.82
N ALA A 32 -4.76 0.25 -20.91
CA ALA A 32 -5.21 -1.14 -21.06
C ALA A 32 -4.04 -2.15 -21.03
N ARG A 33 -2.82 -1.71 -21.40
CA ARG A 33 -1.58 -2.47 -21.31
C ARG A 33 -0.45 -1.54 -20.87
N SER A 34 0.27 -1.89 -19.81
CA SER A 34 1.48 -1.18 -19.39
C SER A 34 2.72 -1.91 -19.91
N ALA A 35 3.65 -1.18 -20.51
CA ALA A 35 4.90 -1.74 -21.05
C ALA A 35 6.10 -1.50 -20.12
N ILE A 36 5.98 -0.63 -19.12
CA ILE A 36 7.10 -0.21 -18.28
C ILE A 36 6.81 -0.55 -16.81
N PRO A 37 7.56 -1.48 -16.20
CA PRO A 37 7.40 -1.78 -14.79
C PRO A 37 7.94 -0.65 -13.91
N SER A 38 7.33 -0.43 -12.76
CA SER A 38 7.87 0.48 -11.74
C SER A 38 8.98 -0.19 -10.94
N ASN A 39 10.22 0.24 -11.21
CA ASN A 39 11.38 -0.24 -10.46
C ASN A 39 11.28 0.10 -8.96
N THR A 40 10.81 1.30 -8.62
CA THR A 40 10.61 1.70 -7.22
C THR A 40 9.59 0.79 -6.51
N LEU A 41 8.48 0.46 -7.18
CA LEU A 41 7.48 -0.46 -6.63
C LEU A 41 8.06 -1.86 -6.43
N ALA A 42 8.79 -2.39 -7.42
CA ALA A 42 9.44 -3.70 -7.34
C ALA A 42 10.49 -3.76 -6.21
N THR A 43 11.29 -2.69 -6.06
CA THR A 43 12.33 -2.58 -5.02
C THR A 43 11.72 -2.56 -3.63
N LEU A 44 10.69 -1.74 -3.40
CA LEU A 44 10.02 -1.68 -2.10
C LEU A 44 9.23 -2.95 -1.79
N TYR A 45 8.66 -3.60 -2.79
CA TYR A 45 8.05 -4.91 -2.64
C TYR A 45 9.08 -5.95 -2.17
N ALA A 46 10.25 -6.02 -2.82
CA ALA A 46 11.32 -6.94 -2.44
C ALA A 46 11.83 -6.68 -1.01
N LEU A 47 12.01 -5.42 -0.62
CA LEU A 47 12.42 -5.04 0.74
C LEU A 47 11.35 -5.41 1.79
N ALA A 48 10.08 -5.25 1.47
CA ALA A 48 8.98 -5.67 2.33
C ALA A 48 8.94 -7.19 2.50
N MET A 49 9.13 -7.95 1.40
CA MET A 49 9.18 -9.41 1.42
C MET A 49 10.36 -9.91 2.27
N ASP A 50 11.53 -9.32 2.12
CA ASP A 50 12.71 -9.65 2.92
C ASP A 50 12.49 -9.30 4.41
N SER A 51 11.85 -8.16 4.70
CA SER A 51 11.46 -7.77 6.06
C SER A 51 10.48 -8.77 6.70
N HIS A 52 9.56 -9.30 5.91
CA HIS A 52 8.63 -10.34 6.31
C HIS A 52 9.37 -11.65 6.62
N GLN A 53 10.24 -12.11 5.72
CA GLN A 53 11.04 -13.33 5.90
C GLN A 53 11.92 -13.28 7.16
N ARG A 54 12.43 -12.08 7.49
CA ARG A 54 13.25 -11.84 8.69
C ARG A 54 12.44 -11.58 9.97
N ASN A 55 11.11 -11.66 9.90
CA ASN A 55 10.19 -11.40 11.03
C ASN A 55 10.47 -10.06 11.73
N LEU A 56 10.74 -8.99 10.97
CA LEU A 56 11.15 -7.69 11.56
C LEU A 56 10.06 -7.04 12.44
N LEU A 57 8.78 -7.39 12.26
CA LEU A 57 7.67 -6.94 13.12
C LEU A 57 7.36 -7.93 14.27
N GLY A 58 8.23 -8.92 14.49
CA GLY A 58 8.06 -10.00 15.46
C GLY A 58 7.40 -11.24 14.86
N ILE A 59 7.66 -12.40 15.47
CA ILE A 59 7.19 -13.73 15.00
C ILE A 59 5.65 -13.87 14.99
N ASP A 60 4.96 -13.03 15.76
CA ASP A 60 3.50 -13.03 15.90
C ASP A 60 2.81 -12.01 14.96
N THR A 61 3.57 -11.35 14.07
CA THR A 61 3.02 -10.39 13.10
C THR A 61 3.39 -10.80 11.67
N ASP A 62 2.38 -11.19 10.90
CA ASP A 62 2.49 -11.44 9.46
C ASP A 62 2.40 -10.12 8.68
N ILE A 63 3.24 -9.94 7.65
CA ILE A 63 3.19 -8.74 6.79
C ILE A 63 2.46 -9.11 5.51
N ASP A 64 1.26 -8.59 5.37
CA ASP A 64 0.45 -8.75 4.17
C ASP A 64 0.73 -7.63 3.17
N ILE A 65 1.54 -7.95 2.17
CA ILE A 65 2.01 -7.00 1.16
C ILE A 65 1.06 -7.02 -0.03
N ASP A 66 0.58 -5.84 -0.43
CA ASP A 66 -0.34 -5.67 -1.57
C ASP A 66 0.16 -4.52 -2.44
N ALA A 67 0.64 -4.83 -3.65
CA ALA A 67 1.25 -3.85 -4.55
C ALA A 67 0.36 -3.56 -5.75
N HIS A 68 0.14 -2.26 -6.01
CA HIS A 68 -0.70 -1.77 -7.09
C HIS A 68 0.05 -0.77 -7.95
N ASP A 69 -0.14 -0.89 -9.26
CA ASP A 69 0.26 0.12 -10.23
C ASP A 69 -1.01 0.74 -10.81
N GLU A 70 -1.26 2.01 -10.50
CA GLU A 70 -2.50 2.67 -10.90
C GLU A 70 -2.62 2.89 -12.42
N THR A 71 -1.51 2.76 -13.14
CA THR A 71 -1.53 2.80 -14.61
C THR A 71 -2.29 1.62 -15.21
N ASN A 72 -2.50 0.54 -14.47
CA ASN A 72 -3.25 -0.63 -14.94
C ASN A 72 -4.33 -1.12 -13.96
N THR A 73 -4.38 -0.57 -12.74
CA THR A 73 -5.30 -0.99 -11.68
C THR A 73 -6.02 0.22 -11.11
N HIS A 74 -7.34 0.16 -10.97
CA HIS A 74 -8.10 1.23 -10.31
C HIS A 74 -7.96 1.17 -8.78
N ILE A 75 -7.47 2.25 -8.17
CA ILE A 75 -7.32 2.37 -6.73
C ILE A 75 -8.63 2.83 -6.09
N ASN A 76 -9.10 2.08 -5.08
CA ASN A 76 -10.30 2.44 -4.32
C ASN A 76 -9.95 2.59 -2.84
N PRO A 77 -9.77 3.83 -2.33
CA PRO A 77 -9.42 4.07 -0.93
C PRO A 77 -10.39 3.43 0.06
N SER A 78 -11.70 3.44 -0.22
CA SER A 78 -12.71 2.81 0.63
C SER A 78 -12.52 1.29 0.75
N ARG A 79 -12.10 0.61 -0.32
CA ARG A 79 -11.77 -0.82 -0.28
C ARG A 79 -10.52 -1.09 0.55
N ILE A 80 -9.50 -0.25 0.42
CA ILE A 80 -8.26 -0.34 1.20
C ILE A 80 -8.54 -0.14 2.69
N ILE A 81 -9.33 0.89 3.05
CA ILE A 81 -9.75 1.16 4.44
C ILE A 81 -10.46 -0.06 5.02
N ARG A 82 -11.41 -0.66 4.29
CA ARG A 82 -12.11 -1.86 4.74
C ARG A 82 -11.16 -3.06 4.92
N ARG A 83 -10.18 -3.23 4.03
CA ARG A 83 -9.18 -4.31 4.14
C ARG A 83 -8.36 -4.15 5.43
N ILE A 84 -7.80 -2.97 5.68
CA ILE A 84 -6.99 -2.70 6.89
C ILE A 84 -7.84 -2.89 8.16
N ARG A 85 -9.08 -2.38 8.19
CA ARG A 85 -9.97 -2.55 9.34
C ARG A 85 -10.27 -4.02 9.64
N ARG A 86 -10.50 -4.85 8.61
CA ARG A 86 -10.70 -6.30 8.77
C ARG A 86 -9.47 -7.03 9.29
N ALA A 87 -8.28 -6.50 9.03
CA ALA A 87 -7.02 -7.00 9.58
C ALA A 87 -6.71 -6.49 11.00
N GLY A 88 -7.69 -5.93 11.72
CA GLY A 88 -7.51 -5.40 13.07
C GLY A 88 -6.94 -3.97 13.10
N GLY A 89 -7.03 -3.24 11.99
CA GLY A 89 -6.61 -1.83 11.92
C GLY A 89 -5.10 -1.61 11.79
N ARG A 90 -4.31 -2.70 11.73
CA ARG A 90 -2.86 -2.63 11.60
C ARG A 90 -2.48 -2.57 10.12
N GLY A 91 -2.01 -1.42 9.68
CA GLY A 91 -1.50 -1.27 8.32
C GLY A 91 -1.14 0.15 7.96
N MET A 92 -0.53 0.27 6.78
CA MET A 92 -0.16 1.55 6.18
C MET A 92 -0.26 1.48 4.66
N VAL A 93 -0.37 2.66 4.05
CA VAL A 93 -0.32 2.84 2.60
C VAL A 93 0.92 3.63 2.24
N CYS A 94 1.75 3.10 1.36
CA CYS A 94 2.91 3.80 0.81
C CYS A 94 2.62 4.13 -0.65
N PHE A 95 2.58 5.43 -0.98
CA PHE A 95 2.64 5.89 -2.35
C PHE A 95 4.10 5.98 -2.77
N VAL A 96 4.46 5.25 -3.82
CA VAL A 96 5.86 4.95 -4.16
C VAL A 96 6.20 5.39 -5.58
N GLY A 97 7.40 5.93 -5.78
CA GLY A 97 7.83 6.44 -7.08
C GLY A 97 7.00 7.64 -7.53
N VAL A 98 6.50 8.44 -6.57
CA VAL A 98 5.62 9.58 -6.84
C VAL A 98 6.40 10.71 -7.49
N GLN A 99 6.06 11.03 -8.73
CA GLN A 99 6.61 12.17 -9.45
C GLN A 99 5.81 13.44 -9.21
N SER A 100 6.38 14.61 -9.49
CA SER A 100 5.74 15.92 -9.22
C SER A 100 4.36 16.06 -9.86
N ASN A 101 4.15 15.52 -11.07
CA ASN A 101 2.86 15.52 -11.76
C ASN A 101 1.83 14.53 -11.18
N GLN A 102 2.27 13.51 -10.44
CA GLN A 102 1.41 12.53 -9.76
C GLN A 102 1.00 12.98 -8.36
N PHE A 103 1.70 13.98 -7.80
CA PHE A 103 1.50 14.41 -6.42
C PHE A 103 0.08 14.91 -6.12
N PRO A 104 -0.58 15.74 -6.98
CA PRO A 104 -1.96 16.16 -6.72
C PRO A 104 -2.92 14.97 -6.59
N HIS A 105 -2.85 14.02 -7.52
CA HIS A 105 -3.67 12.81 -7.48
C HIS A 105 -3.36 11.94 -6.25
N THR A 106 -2.09 11.84 -5.88
CA THR A 106 -1.65 11.14 -4.67
C THR A 106 -2.29 11.71 -3.41
N LEU A 107 -2.41 13.04 -3.31
CA LEU A 107 -3.06 13.69 -2.16
C LEU A 107 -4.56 13.36 -2.10
N ASP A 108 -5.23 13.32 -3.25
CA ASP A 108 -6.66 12.95 -3.33
C ASP A 108 -6.90 11.51 -2.87
N LEU A 109 -6.01 10.58 -3.22
CA LEU A 109 -6.04 9.21 -2.72
C LEU A 109 -5.69 9.12 -1.22
N ALA A 110 -4.71 9.91 -0.77
CA ALA A 110 -4.22 9.91 0.61
C ALA A 110 -5.24 10.50 1.60
N ARG A 111 -6.00 11.51 1.19
CA ARG A 111 -6.94 12.23 2.04
C ARG A 111 -7.94 11.32 2.78
N PRO A 112 -8.76 10.49 2.10
CA PRO A 112 -9.70 9.60 2.78
C PRO A 112 -8.99 8.53 3.64
N LEU A 113 -7.77 8.13 3.29
CA LEU A 113 -6.97 7.21 4.11
C LEU A 113 -6.58 7.85 5.44
N ARG A 114 -6.10 9.10 5.38
CA ARG A 114 -5.74 9.89 6.57
C ARG A 114 -6.95 10.22 7.43
N GLU A 115 -8.08 10.59 6.84
CA GLU A 115 -9.35 10.78 7.54
C GLU A 115 -9.80 9.52 8.28
N ALA A 116 -9.50 8.34 7.73
CA ALA A 116 -9.77 7.05 8.36
C ALA A 116 -8.72 6.63 9.42
N GLY A 117 -7.72 7.48 9.72
CA GLY A 117 -6.66 7.22 10.69
C GLY A 117 -5.54 6.30 10.20
N ILE A 118 -5.47 6.01 8.89
CA ILE A 118 -4.46 5.11 8.33
C ILE A 118 -3.14 5.87 8.13
N GLN A 119 -2.03 5.21 8.43
CA GLN A 119 -0.70 5.76 8.17
C GLN A 119 -0.42 5.80 6.67
N VAL A 120 0.06 6.95 6.19
CA VAL A 120 0.39 7.16 4.78
C VAL A 120 1.83 7.64 4.68
N CYS A 121 2.60 7.03 3.79
CA CYS A 121 3.92 7.48 3.37
C CYS A 121 3.87 7.86 1.87
N ILE A 122 4.54 8.94 1.47
CA ILE A 122 4.63 9.38 0.07
C ILE A 122 6.11 9.62 -0.24
N GLY A 123 6.63 8.98 -1.29
CA GLY A 123 8.01 9.17 -1.73
C GLY A 123 8.24 8.76 -3.18
N GLY A 124 9.23 9.36 -3.81
CA GLY A 124 9.58 9.16 -5.21
C GLY A 124 10.92 9.76 -5.56
#